data_AF-A0A8T3RJU0-F1
#
_entry.id   AF-A0A8T3RJU0-F1
#
_cell.length_a   1.000
_cell.length_b   1.000
_cell.length_c   1.000
_cell.angle_alpha   90.00
_cell.angle_beta   90.00
_cell.angle_gamma   90.00
#
_symmetry.space_group_name_H-M   'P 1'
#
loop_
_entity.id
_entity.type
_entity.pdbx_description
1 polymer ?
#
loop_
_entity_poly.entity_id
_entity_poly.type
_entity_poly.pdbx_seq_one_letter_code
_entity_poly.pdbx_strand_id
1 'polypeptide(L)'
;MHRWLIVLGSLLAGSAIGLAALAAHWLNARVPAPLLASFNIGVEYQLIHAISLIVLGDLIHRHPTNRVLKLGAGSLCVGIVLFCGSLYIKVIAGYGAAGKLAPIGGLALIAGWVLIAIGMLKSRHPF
;
A
#
# COMPACT_ATOMS: atom_id res chain seq x y z
N MET A 1 7.83 -17.91 0.71
CA MET A 1 7.75 -16.46 1.02
C MET A 1 7.09 -15.64 -0.10
N HIS A 2 7.32 -15.88 -1.40
CA HIS A 2 6.80 -15.05 -2.50
C HIS A 2 5.28 -15.18 -2.74
N ARG A 3 4.69 -16.38 -2.61
CA ARG A 3 3.23 -16.58 -2.77
C ARG A 3 2.39 -15.79 -1.76
N TRP A 4 2.93 -15.54 -0.57
CA TRP A 4 2.27 -14.74 0.45
C TRP A 4 2.10 -13.28 0.04
N LEU A 5 3.02 -12.71 -0.74
CA LEU A 5 2.87 -11.35 -1.26
C LEU A 5 1.74 -11.25 -2.28
N ILE A 6 1.58 -12.29 -3.12
CA ILE A 6 0.47 -12.37 -4.06
C ILE A 6 -0.86 -12.45 -3.30
N VAL A 7 -0.97 -13.37 -2.33
CA VAL A 7 -2.17 -13.50 -1.49
C VAL A 7 -2.48 -12.20 -0.75
N LEU A 8 -1.48 -11.60 -0.10
CA LEU A 8 -1.65 -10.35 0.63
C LEU A 8 -2.07 -9.21 -0.30
N GLY A 9 -1.41 -9.06 -1.45
CA GLY A 9 -1.76 -8.07 -2.46
C GLY A 9 -3.18 -8.26 -2.98
N SER A 10 -3.62 -9.49 -3.25
CA SER A 10 -5.00 -9.77 -3.66
C SER A 10 -6.02 -9.39 -2.58
N LEU A 11 -5.75 -9.71 -1.31
CA LEU A 11 -6.62 -9.34 -0.19
C LEU A 11 -6.66 -7.81 0.02
N LEU A 12 -5.52 -7.14 -0.13
CA LEU A 12 -5.43 -5.69 -0.03
C LEU A 12 -6.16 -5.00 -1.20
N ALA A 13 -6.08 -5.53 -2.40
CA ALA A 13 -6.81 -5.00 -3.56
C ALA A 13 -8.32 -5.17 -3.36
N GLY A 14 -8.77 -6.36 -2.96
CA GLY A 14 -10.19 -6.62 -2.67
C GLY A 14 -10.75 -5.74 -1.56
N SER A 15 -9.99 -5.55 -0.48
CA SER A 15 -10.39 -4.65 0.61
C SER A 15 -10.39 -3.18 0.19
N ALA A 16 -9.47 -2.73 -0.67
CA ALA A 16 -9.49 -1.38 -1.23
C ALA A 16 -10.78 -1.13 -2.03
N ILE A 17 -11.20 -2.10 -2.86
CA ILE A 17 -12.48 -2.01 -3.58
C ILE A 17 -13.67 -1.95 -2.62
N GLY A 18 -13.66 -2.77 -1.56
CA GLY A 18 -14.69 -2.72 -0.51
C GLY A 18 -14.76 -1.35 0.20
N LEU A 19 -13.60 -0.76 0.51
CA LEU A 19 -13.52 0.57 1.11
C LEU A 19 -13.94 1.66 0.12
N ALA A 20 -13.64 1.53 -1.18
CA ALA A 20 -14.12 2.43 -2.22
C ALA A 20 -15.66 2.43 -2.28
N ALA A 21 -16.29 1.26 -2.25
CA ALA A 21 -17.74 1.12 -2.22
C ALA A 21 -18.33 1.73 -0.93
N LEU A 22 -17.69 1.51 0.23
CA LEU A 22 -18.08 2.15 1.49
C LEU A 22 -18.03 3.68 1.39
N ALA A 23 -16.99 4.23 0.77
CA ALA A 23 -16.84 5.66 0.57
C ALA A 23 -17.95 6.23 -0.33
N ALA A 24 -18.21 5.58 -1.47
CA ALA A 24 -19.16 6.02 -2.47
C ALA A 24 -20.63 5.92 -2.03
N HIS A 25 -20.99 4.88 -1.26
CA HIS A 25 -22.39 4.61 -0.92
C HIS A 25 -22.78 5.01 0.50
N TRP A 26 -21.82 5.08 1.44
CA TRP A 26 -22.15 5.29 2.86
C TRP A 26 -21.47 6.51 3.47
N LEU A 27 -20.18 6.72 3.24
CA LEU A 27 -19.45 7.86 3.83
C LEU A 27 -19.77 9.19 3.16
N ASN A 28 -20.10 9.20 1.86
CA ASN A 28 -20.29 10.45 1.11
C ASN A 28 -21.35 11.40 1.71
N ALA A 29 -22.38 10.85 2.34
CA ALA A 29 -23.49 11.58 2.94
C ALA A 29 -23.27 11.89 4.42
N ARG A 30 -22.21 11.34 5.03
CA ARG A 30 -21.95 11.35 6.47
C ARG A 30 -20.68 12.09 6.88
N VAL A 31 -19.78 12.31 5.93
CA VAL A 31 -18.44 12.84 6.18
C VAL A 31 -18.20 14.10 5.35
N PRO A 32 -17.60 15.17 5.91
CA PRO A 32 -17.21 16.35 5.17
C PRO A 32 -16.31 16.02 3.96
N ALA A 33 -16.51 16.74 2.85
CA ALA A 33 -15.78 16.51 1.60
C ALA A 33 -14.25 16.41 1.75
N PRO A 34 -13.55 17.23 2.57
CA PRO A 34 -12.09 17.08 2.75
C PRO A 34 -11.67 15.76 3.42
N LEU A 35 -12.48 15.25 4.35
CA LEU A 35 -12.22 13.97 5.01
C LEU A 35 -12.52 12.80 4.07
N LEU A 36 -13.59 12.89 3.27
CA LEU A 36 -13.89 11.89 2.24
C LEU A 36 -12.79 11.84 1.17
N ALA A 37 -12.28 13.00 0.72
CA ALA A 37 -11.15 13.07 -0.20
C ALA A 37 -9.90 12.40 0.40
N SER A 38 -9.60 12.66 1.67
CA SER A 38 -8.50 12.00 2.38
C SER A 38 -8.68 10.48 2.46
N PHE A 39 -9.91 10.00 2.67
CA PHE A 39 -10.21 8.57 2.68
C PHE A 39 -9.95 7.94 1.31
N ASN A 40 -10.42 8.59 0.24
CA ASN A 40 -10.24 8.11 -1.14
C ASN A 40 -8.77 8.07 -1.56
N ILE A 41 -7.94 9.02 -1.11
CA ILE A 41 -6.48 8.94 -1.29
C ILE A 41 -5.92 7.65 -0.66
N GLY A 42 -6.37 7.29 0.55
CA GLY A 42 -5.96 6.03 1.18
C GLY A 42 -6.36 4.81 0.36
N VAL A 43 -7.58 4.79 -0.15
CA VAL A 43 -8.11 3.71 -1.00
C VAL A 43 -7.30 3.54 -2.28
N GLU A 44 -7.05 4.65 -2.99
CA GLU A 44 -6.28 4.67 -4.23
C GLU A 44 -4.86 4.15 -4.01
N TYR A 45 -4.17 4.66 -2.99
CA TYR A 45 -2.81 4.25 -2.66
C TYR A 45 -2.76 2.77 -2.22
N GLN A 46 -3.73 2.30 -1.43
CA GLN A 46 -3.82 0.88 -1.08
C GLN A 46 -3.96 0.01 -2.32
N LEU A 47 -4.85 0.37 -3.26
CA LEU A 47 -5.07 -0.41 -4.48
C LEU A 47 -3.81 -0.45 -5.36
N ILE A 48 -3.16 0.69 -5.58
CA ILE A 48 -1.92 0.78 -6.37
C ILE A 48 -0.85 -0.14 -5.78
N HIS A 49 -0.57 0.00 -4.48
CA HIS A 49 0.49 -0.79 -3.86
C HIS A 49 0.12 -2.27 -3.66
N ALA A 50 -1.17 -2.58 -3.52
CA ALA A 50 -1.66 -3.96 -3.50
C ALA A 50 -1.37 -4.67 -4.84
N ILE A 51 -1.66 -4.02 -5.97
CA ILE A 51 -1.32 -4.54 -7.30
C ILE A 51 0.19 -4.67 -7.46
N SER A 52 0.97 -3.68 -6.99
CA SER A 52 2.43 -3.78 -6.98
C SER A 52 2.93 -4.98 -6.18
N LEU A 53 2.34 -5.31 -5.03
CA LEU A 53 2.72 -6.49 -4.23
C LEU A 53 2.44 -7.81 -4.96
N ILE A 54 1.36 -7.88 -5.73
CA ILE A 54 1.07 -9.05 -6.59
C ILE A 54 2.20 -9.22 -7.62
N VAL A 55 2.55 -8.16 -8.34
CA VAL A 55 3.62 -8.18 -9.35
C VAL A 55 4.98 -8.49 -8.71
N LEU A 56 5.29 -7.90 -7.56
CA LEU A 56 6.53 -8.13 -6.83
C LEU A 56 6.64 -9.55 -6.28
N GLY A 57 5.52 -10.20 -5.97
CA GLY A 57 5.50 -11.61 -5.60
C GLY A 57 6.13 -12.49 -6.68
N ASP A 58 5.75 -12.28 -7.94
CA ASP A 58 6.35 -12.99 -9.08
C ASP A 58 7.81 -12.55 -9.33
N LEU A 59 8.10 -11.26 -9.26
CA LEU A 59 9.45 -10.75 -9.49
C LEU A 59 10.47 -11.28 -8.44
N ILE A 60 10.07 -11.37 -7.17
CA ILE A 60 10.88 -11.95 -6.10
C ILE A 60 11.02 -13.47 -6.29
N HIS A 61 10.03 -14.16 -6.87
CA HIS A 61 10.16 -15.56 -7.23
C HIS A 61 11.28 -15.77 -8.27
N ARG A 62 11.35 -14.90 -9.29
CA ARG A 62 12.41 -14.91 -10.32
C ARG A 62 13.77 -14.47 -9.81
N HIS A 63 13.84 -13.66 -8.75
CA HIS A 63 15.08 -13.19 -8.13
C HIS A 63 15.16 -13.53 -6.63
N PRO A 64 15.21 -14.82 -6.25
CA PRO A 64 15.00 -15.26 -4.87
C PRO A 64 16.08 -14.81 -3.88
N THR A 65 17.28 -14.49 -4.36
CA THR A 65 18.41 -14.01 -3.55
C THR A 65 18.44 -12.49 -3.41
N ASN A 66 17.59 -11.74 -4.14
CA ASN A 66 17.59 -10.28 -4.10
C ASN A 66 16.93 -9.76 -2.80
N ARG A 67 17.76 -9.48 -1.80
CA ARG A 67 17.32 -8.96 -0.50
C ARG A 67 16.74 -7.54 -0.58
N VAL A 68 17.25 -6.71 -1.48
CA VAL A 68 16.80 -5.32 -1.64
C VAL A 68 15.37 -5.29 -2.15
N LEU A 69 15.03 -6.16 -3.11
CA LEU A 69 13.66 -6.28 -3.63
C LEU A 69 12.66 -6.72 -2.53
N LYS A 70 13.07 -7.66 -1.66
CA LYS A 70 12.25 -8.08 -0.50
C LYS A 70 12.06 -6.96 0.52
N LEU A 71 13.10 -6.16 0.78
CA LEU A 71 12.99 -4.98 1.63
C LEU A 71 12.02 -3.96 1.02
N GLY A 72 12.09 -3.72 -0.28
CA GLY A 72 11.15 -2.86 -0.99
C GLY A 72 9.70 -3.29 -0.84
N ALA A 73 9.41 -4.59 -1.01
CA ALA A 73 8.08 -5.15 -0.77
C ALA A 73 7.62 -4.97 0.69
N GLY A 74 8.53 -5.21 1.66
CA GLY A 74 8.24 -4.97 3.08
C GLY A 74 7.92 -3.51 3.39
N SER A 75 8.68 -2.57 2.82
CA SER A 75 8.43 -1.13 2.96
C SER A 75 7.09 -0.71 2.38
N LEU A 76 6.67 -1.28 1.23
CA LEU A 76 5.32 -1.05 0.71
C LEU A 76 4.24 -1.56 1.67
N CYS A 77 4.38 -2.76 2.24
CA CYS A 77 3.42 -3.28 3.22
C CYS A 77 3.28 -2.36 4.45
N VAL A 78 4.41 -1.94 5.03
CA VAL A 78 4.42 -1.01 6.17
C VAL A 78 3.80 0.32 5.77
N GLY A 79 4.12 0.82 4.59
CA GLY A 79 3.56 2.05 4.04
C GLY A 79 2.04 1.97 3.86
N ILE A 80 1.48 0.87 3.36
CA ILE A 80 0.03 0.68 3.24
C ILE A 80 -0.64 0.78 4.62
N VAL A 81 -0.10 0.07 5.62
CA VAL A 81 -0.67 0.06 6.97
C VAL A 81 -0.61 1.45 7.61
N LEU A 82 0.54 2.11 7.59
CA LEU A 82 0.73 3.39 8.26
C LEU A 82 0.09 4.56 7.50
N PHE A 83 0.20 4.60 6.17
CA PHE A 83 -0.39 5.65 5.35
C PHE A 83 -1.89 5.43 5.22
N CYS A 84 -2.31 4.41 4.48
CA CYS A 84 -3.72 4.19 4.14
C CYS A 84 -4.55 3.92 5.40
N GLY A 85 -4.06 3.04 6.28
CA GLY A 85 -4.74 2.74 7.54
C GLY A 85 -4.97 3.97 8.42
N SER A 86 -4.02 4.90 8.48
CA SER A 86 -4.21 6.13 9.26
C SER A 86 -5.30 7.05 8.70
N LEU A 87 -5.43 7.12 7.36
CA LEU A 87 -6.47 7.91 6.70
C LEU A 87 -7.85 7.30 6.92
N TYR A 88 -7.95 5.96 6.95
CA TYR A 88 -9.19 5.27 7.28
C TYR A 88 -9.59 5.47 8.73
N ILE A 89 -8.66 5.30 9.68
CA ILE A 89 -8.91 5.48 11.11
C ILE A 89 -9.37 6.91 11.41
N LYS A 90 -8.75 7.91 10.76
CA LYS A 90 -9.12 9.32 10.90
C LYS A 90 -10.59 9.56 10.54
N VAL A 91 -11.12 8.85 9.54
CA VAL A 91 -12.49 9.06 9.05
C VAL A 91 -13.51 8.17 9.74
N ILE A 92 -13.20 6.88 9.90
CA ILE A 92 -14.13 5.89 10.48
C ILE A 92 -14.21 6.03 12.00
N ALA A 93 -13.07 6.20 12.68
CA ALA A 93 -13.01 6.28 14.14
C ALA A 93 -12.97 7.72 14.66
N GLY A 94 -12.95 8.73 13.77
CA GLY A 94 -12.83 10.14 14.14
C GLY A 94 -11.51 10.50 14.83
N TYR A 95 -10.52 9.59 14.85
CA TYR A 95 -9.28 9.79 15.59
C TYR A 95 -8.27 10.59 14.76
N GLY A 96 -8.39 11.93 14.82
CA GLY A 96 -7.57 12.86 14.04
C GLY A 96 -6.05 12.69 14.20
N ALA A 97 -5.59 12.25 15.38
CA ALA A 97 -4.16 12.03 15.65
C ALA A 97 -3.56 10.87 14.86
N ALA A 98 -4.38 9.93 14.34
CA ALA A 98 -3.91 8.89 13.44
C ALA A 98 -3.17 9.47 12.23
N GLY A 99 -3.59 10.65 11.74
CA GLY A 99 -2.97 11.33 10.61
C GLY A 99 -1.47 11.63 10.79
N LYS A 100 -0.94 11.62 12.03
CA LYS A 100 0.50 11.76 12.30
C LYS A 100 1.32 10.57 11.78
N LEU A 101 0.70 9.41 11.56
CA LEU A 101 1.34 8.23 10.98
C LEU A 101 1.45 8.31 9.46
N ALA A 102 0.62 9.13 8.79
CA ALA A 102 0.61 9.23 7.34
C ALA A 102 1.98 9.67 6.76
N PRO A 103 2.68 10.69 7.29
CA PRO A 103 4.01 11.05 6.77
C PRO A 103 5.02 9.90 6.86
N ILE A 104 5.01 9.14 7.95
CA ILE A 104 5.90 7.98 8.15
C ILE A 104 5.56 6.87 7.15
N GLY A 105 4.27 6.59 6.96
CA GLY A 105 3.81 5.64 5.95
C GLY A 105 4.17 6.06 4.53
N GLY A 106 4.01 7.35 4.20
CA GLY A 106 4.40 7.92 2.91
C GLY A 106 5.89 7.75 2.62
N LEU A 107 6.75 8.02 3.61
CA LEU A 107 8.19 7.77 3.50
C LEU A 107 8.49 6.27 3.28
N ALA A 108 7.78 5.37 3.95
CA ALA A 108 7.93 3.94 3.72
C ALA A 108 7.50 3.52 2.30
N LEU A 109 6.43 4.10 1.75
CA LEU A 109 6.01 3.86 0.36
C LEU A 109 7.07 4.35 -0.64
N ILE A 110 7.61 5.56 -0.43
CA ILE A 110 8.70 6.11 -1.26
C ILE A 110 9.93 5.20 -1.20
N ALA A 111 10.36 4.83 0.01
CA ALA A 111 11.49 3.94 0.21
C ALA A 111 11.26 2.58 -0.47
N GLY A 112 10.04 2.05 -0.43
CA GLY A 112 9.67 0.81 -1.11
C GLY A 112 9.96 0.85 -2.60
N TRP A 113 9.49 1.88 -3.30
CA TRP A 113 9.73 2.06 -4.73
C TRP A 113 11.21 2.28 -5.07
N VAL A 114 11.92 3.08 -4.28
CA VAL A 114 13.37 3.31 -4.46
C VAL A 114 14.14 1.99 -4.30
N LEU A 115 13.83 1.19 -3.29
CA LEU A 115 14.45 -0.12 -3.05
C LEU A 115 14.14 -1.11 -4.18
N ILE A 116 12.92 -1.09 -4.72
CA ILE A 116 12.57 -1.93 -5.89
C ILE A 116 13.44 -1.56 -7.08
N ALA A 117 13.58 -0.26 -7.39
CA ALA A 117 14.42 0.22 -8.48
C ALA A 117 15.90 -0.19 -8.29
N ILE A 118 16.46 0.04 -7.10
CA ILE A 118 17.84 -0.36 -6.76
C ILE A 118 18.00 -1.89 -6.84
N GLY A 119 17.02 -2.64 -6.35
CA GLY A 119 16.99 -4.08 -6.40
C GLY A 119 17.10 -4.58 -7.84
N MET A 120 16.34 -4.00 -8.77
CA MET A 120 16.39 -4.39 -10.17
C MET A 120 17.69 -3.98 -10.87
N LEU A 121 18.22 -2.79 -10.60
CA LEU A 121 19.51 -2.37 -11.17
C LEU A 121 20.68 -3.27 -10.72
N LYS A 122 20.58 -3.88 -9.53
CA LYS A 122 21.62 -4.78 -8.99
C LYS A 122 21.46 -6.23 -9.44
N SER A 123 20.28 -6.65 -9.87
CA SER A 123 20.04 -7.99 -10.44
C SER A 123 20.73 -8.11 -11.80
N ARG A 124 22.01 -8.52 -11.83
CA ARG A 124 22.84 -8.65 -13.05
C ARG A 124 22.50 -9.84 -13.96
N HIS A 125 21.27 -10.35 -13.94
CA HIS A 125 20.83 -11.32 -14.95
C HIS A 125 20.06 -10.58 -16.04
N PRO A 126 20.60 -10.46 -17.27
CA PRO A 126 19.82 -10.01 -18.41
C PRO A 126 18.68 -11.00 -18.63
N PHE A 127 17.54 -10.47 -19.05
CA PHE A 127 16.35 -11.22 -19.45
C PHE A 127 16.69 -12.34 -20.44
#